data_AF-K8PUR1-F1
#
_entry.id   AF-K8PUR1-F1
#
_cell.length_a   1.000
_cell.length_b   1.000
_cell.length_c   1.000
_cell.angle_alpha   90.00
_cell.angle_beta   90.00
_cell.angle_gamma   90.00
#
_symmetry.space_group_name_H-M   'P 1'
#
loop_
_entity.id
_entity.type
_entity.pdbx_description
1 polymer ?
#
loop_
_entity_poly.entity_id
_entity_poly.type
_entity_poly.pdbx_seq_one_letter_code
_entity_poly.pdbx_strand_id
1 'polypeptide(L)'
;MNKLKTIVCAVAVMTSAVALADNAKTASNDAGPIAQAKISMGAAVAAAEKHTNGKAVRAEYEKGKDGRWTYDVEVANGTDVFDVKVDPDAGTVIASTKDTADADDEGDKAD
;
A
#
# COMPACT_ATOMS: atom_id res chain seq x y z
N MET A 1 13.71 -7.16 15.31
CA MET A 1 13.20 -8.28 14.49
C MET A 1 12.19 -7.72 13.48
N ASN A 2 12.66 -7.18 12.37
CA ASN A 2 11.80 -6.86 11.23
C ASN A 2 11.86 -8.06 10.29
N LYS A 3 10.71 -8.70 10.06
CA LYS A 3 10.62 -9.85 9.17
C LYS A 3 10.77 -9.32 7.75
N LEU A 4 11.83 -9.76 7.09
CA LEU A 4 12.07 -9.59 5.67
C LEU A 4 10.86 -10.15 4.91
N LYS A 5 10.04 -9.27 4.33
CA LYS A 5 8.95 -9.69 3.43
C LYS A 5 9.61 -9.90 2.06
N THR A 6 10.15 -11.10 1.84
CA THR A 6 10.59 -11.52 0.50
C THR A 6 9.35 -11.64 -0.38
N ILE A 7 9.02 -10.58 -1.13
CA ILE A 7 7.84 -10.56 -2.00
C ILE A 7 8.29 -10.89 -3.42
N VAL A 8 7.97 -12.13 -3.82
CA VAL A 8 8.03 -12.58 -5.22
C VAL A 8 7.06 -11.73 -6.04
N CYS A 9 7.59 -10.97 -6.99
CA CYS A 9 6.84 -10.20 -7.98
C CYS A 9 6.01 -11.13 -8.88
N ALA A 10 4.81 -11.50 -8.43
CA ALA A 10 3.80 -12.11 -9.29
C ALA A 10 3.06 -10.97 -10.01
N VAL A 11 3.49 -10.65 -11.24
CA VAL A 11 2.88 -9.62 -12.08
C VAL A 11 1.47 -10.06 -12.49
N ALA A 12 0.45 -9.62 -11.75
CA ALA A 12 -0.94 -9.80 -12.15
C ALA A 12 -1.33 -8.66 -13.10
N VAL A 13 -1.41 -8.96 -14.40
CA VAL A 13 -1.88 -8.01 -15.42
C VAL A 13 -3.38 -7.80 -15.24
N MET A 14 -3.79 -6.64 -14.75
CA MET A 14 -5.19 -6.26 -14.62
C MET A 14 -5.50 -5.11 -15.59
N THR A 15 -6.38 -5.41 -16.54
CA THR A 15 -6.84 -4.50 -17.60
C THR A 15 -7.61 -3.32 -17.02
N SER A 16 -7.24 -2.11 -17.47
CA SER A 16 -7.79 -0.83 -17.05
C SER A 16 -9.25 -0.64 -17.52
N ALA A 17 -10.17 -0.37 -16.60
CA ALA A 17 -11.45 0.25 -16.91
C ALA A 17 -11.68 1.41 -15.93
N VAL A 18 -11.67 2.64 -16.47
CA VAL A 18 -12.01 3.87 -15.75
C VAL A 18 -13.52 3.99 -15.63
N ALA A 19 -14.03 4.13 -14.41
CA ALA A 19 -15.31 4.77 -14.12
C ALA A 19 -15.21 5.45 -12.76
N LEU A 20 -15.25 6.79 -12.75
CA LEU A 20 -15.47 7.56 -11.52
C LEU A 20 -16.95 7.40 -11.13
N ALA A 21 -17.20 6.85 -9.95
CA ALA A 21 -18.51 6.89 -9.30
C ALA A 21 -18.30 7.30 -7.84
N ASP A 22 -18.65 8.54 -7.53
CA ASP A 22 -18.79 9.05 -6.17
C ASP A 22 -19.98 8.35 -5.50
N ASN A 23 -19.71 7.52 -4.51
CA ASN A 23 -20.74 6.95 -3.63
C ASN A 23 -20.48 7.32 -2.18
N ALA A 24 -20.85 8.55 -1.83
CA ALA A 24 -21.05 8.92 -0.44
C ALA A 24 -22.42 8.42 0.05
N LYS A 25 -22.41 7.76 1.22
CA LYS A 25 -23.57 7.41 2.09
C LYS A 25 -24.46 6.29 1.54
N THR A 26 -24.79 5.20 2.23
CA THR A 26 -25.23 5.04 3.63
C THR A 26 -25.36 3.54 3.90
N ALA A 27 -24.91 3.04 5.05
CA ALA A 27 -25.52 1.87 5.69
C ALA A 27 -25.01 1.78 7.14
N SER A 28 -25.85 2.23 8.07
CA SER A 28 -25.72 1.83 9.46
C SER A 28 -25.93 0.32 9.53
N ASN A 29 -24.84 -0.44 9.71
CA ASN A 29 -24.89 -1.86 10.02
C ASN A 29 -24.22 -2.07 11.38
N ASP A 30 -24.96 -2.69 12.28
CA ASP A 30 -24.63 -3.02 13.67
C ASP A 30 -23.59 -4.15 13.75
N ALA A 31 -22.46 -3.98 13.07
CA ALA A 31 -21.32 -4.88 13.06
C ALA A 31 -20.13 -4.18 13.72
N GLY A 32 -19.63 -4.75 14.82
CA GLY A 32 -18.43 -4.26 15.52
C GLY A 32 -17.26 -3.98 14.55
N PRO A 33 -16.36 -3.06 14.93
CA PRO A 33 -15.88 -1.94 14.12
C PRO A 33 -15.43 -2.36 12.72
N ILE A 34 -16.36 -2.35 11.76
CA ILE A 34 -16.03 -2.53 10.35
C ILE A 34 -15.62 -1.16 9.79
N ALA A 35 -14.31 -1.05 9.52
CA ALA A 35 -13.58 0.03 8.83
C ALA A 35 -13.56 1.41 9.52
N GLN A 36 -12.55 1.65 10.37
CA GLN A 36 -12.23 2.99 10.91
C GLN A 36 -11.84 4.00 9.82
N ALA A 37 -11.54 3.54 8.60
CA ALA A 37 -11.14 4.37 7.48
C ALA A 37 -12.31 5.20 6.94
N LYS A 38 -12.09 6.50 6.75
CA LYS A 38 -13.06 7.40 6.09
C LYS A 38 -12.97 7.39 4.58
N ILE A 39 -11.84 6.93 4.01
CA ILE A 39 -11.66 6.79 2.57
C ILE A 39 -11.73 5.32 2.14
N SER A 40 -11.96 5.07 0.85
CA SER A 40 -11.92 3.72 0.29
C SER A 40 -10.49 3.27 -0.03
N MET A 41 -10.29 1.95 -0.13
CA MET A 41 -9.05 1.37 -0.66
C MET A 41 -8.71 1.93 -2.05
N GLY A 42 -9.71 2.08 -2.92
CA GLY A 42 -9.52 2.65 -4.26
C GLY A 42 -9.01 4.10 -4.24
N ALA A 43 -9.47 4.91 -3.28
CA ALA A 43 -8.96 6.27 -3.09
C ALA A 43 -7.50 6.27 -2.61
N ALA A 44 -7.15 5.36 -1.70
CA ALA A 44 -5.77 5.17 -1.25
C ALA A 44 -4.84 4.71 -2.39
N VAL A 45 -5.28 3.75 -3.21
CA VAL A 45 -4.56 3.30 -4.40
C VAL A 45 -4.33 4.46 -5.37
N ALA A 46 -5.36 5.24 -5.68
CA ALA A 46 -5.24 6.39 -6.57
C ALA A 46 -4.26 7.44 -6.03
N ALA A 47 -4.27 7.69 -4.72
CA ALA A 47 -3.32 8.59 -4.06
C ALA A 47 -1.88 8.07 -4.17
N ALA A 48 -1.66 6.78 -3.93
CA ALA A 48 -0.34 6.15 -3.99
C ALA A 48 0.24 6.10 -5.42
N GLU A 49 -0.59 5.76 -6.41
CA GLU A 49 -0.20 5.78 -7.82
C GLU A 49 0.19 7.20 -8.27
N LYS A 50 -0.61 8.20 -7.89
CA LYS A 50 -0.32 9.61 -8.20
C LYS A 50 0.96 10.08 -7.54
N HIS A 51 1.23 9.65 -6.30
CA HIS A 51 2.41 10.06 -5.54
C HIS A 51 3.71 9.56 -6.17
N THR A 52 3.72 8.31 -6.62
CA THR A 52 4.91 7.64 -7.18
C THR A 52 5.00 7.75 -8.70
N ASN A 53 3.94 8.27 -9.35
CA ASN A 53 3.76 8.21 -10.80
C ASN A 53 3.86 6.78 -11.36
N GLY A 54 3.30 5.82 -10.61
CA GLY A 54 3.38 4.38 -10.88
C GLY A 54 2.01 3.69 -11.00
N LYS A 55 2.01 2.36 -10.87
CA LYS A 55 0.82 1.50 -10.90
C LYS A 55 0.82 0.57 -9.69
N ALA A 56 -0.28 0.57 -8.93
CA ALA A 56 -0.38 -0.26 -7.74
C ALA A 56 -0.47 -1.73 -8.13
N VAL A 57 0.30 -2.56 -7.44
CA VAL A 57 0.33 -4.02 -7.64
C VAL A 57 -0.24 -4.77 -6.43
N ARG A 58 -0.32 -4.10 -5.27
CA ARG A 58 -0.89 -4.62 -4.02
C ARG A 58 -1.44 -3.48 -3.18
N ALA A 59 -2.48 -3.76 -2.40
CA ALA A 59 -3.01 -2.80 -1.42
C ALA A 59 -3.63 -3.53 -0.23
N GLU A 60 -3.27 -3.14 1.00
CA GLU A 60 -3.78 -3.70 2.24
C GLU A 60 -4.20 -2.61 3.22
N TYR A 61 -5.12 -2.95 4.12
CA TYR A 61 -5.49 -2.11 5.26
C TYR A 61 -5.01 -2.81 6.53
N GLU A 62 -3.93 -2.32 7.11
CA GLU A 62 -3.24 -2.98 8.21
C GLU A 62 -3.06 -2.06 9.43
N LYS A 63 -2.84 -2.67 10.59
CA LYS A 63 -2.54 -1.97 11.83
C LYS A 63 -1.05 -2.06 12.09
N GLY A 64 -0.38 -0.91 12.10
CA GLY A 64 1.04 -0.80 12.43
C GLY A 64 1.35 -1.24 13.87
N LYS A 65 2.64 -1.45 14.15
CA LYS A 65 3.13 -1.82 15.50
C LYS A 65 2.81 -0.77 16.57
N ASP A 66 2.66 0.48 16.15
CA ASP A 66 2.23 1.62 16.96
C ASP A 66 0.71 1.68 17.21
N GLY A 67 -0.02 0.70 16.68
CA GLY A 67 -1.45 0.58 16.81
C GLY A 67 -2.26 1.49 15.89
N ARG A 68 -1.63 2.22 14.97
CA ARG A 68 -2.33 3.06 13.98
C ARG A 68 -2.70 2.24 12.75
N TRP A 69 -3.91 2.45 12.24
CA TRP A 69 -4.34 1.85 10.98
C TRP A 69 -3.84 2.68 9.80
N THR A 70 -3.39 2.01 8.74
CA THR A 70 -2.92 2.63 7.50
C THR A 70 -3.28 1.77 6.32
N TYR A 71 -3.46 2.40 5.15
CA TYR A 71 -3.35 1.67 3.90
C TYR A 71 -1.87 1.49 3.54
N ASP A 72 -1.48 0.27 3.21
CA ASP A 72 -0.15 -0.07 2.69
C ASP A 72 -0.31 -0.47 1.22
N VAL A 73 0.17 0.37 0.30
CA VAL A 73 0.01 0.21 -1.15
C VAL A 73 1.39 0.04 -1.79
N GLU A 74 1.59 -1.10 -2.43
CA GLU A 74 2.81 -1.40 -3.18
C GLU A 74 2.64 -0.90 -4.61
N VAL A 75 3.54 -0.02 -5.07
CA VAL A 75 3.42 0.66 -6.36
C VAL A 75 4.67 0.44 -7.20
N ALA A 76 4.50 -0.12 -8.39
CA ALA A 76 5.57 -0.28 -9.37
C ALA A 76 5.72 0.97 -10.24
N ASN A 77 6.95 1.45 -10.40
CA ASN A 77 7.32 2.49 -11.37
C ASN A 77 8.63 2.09 -12.07
N GLY A 78 8.51 1.54 -13.28
CA GLY A 78 9.66 1.00 -14.01
C GLY A 78 10.23 -0.23 -13.33
N THR A 79 11.52 -0.18 -12.98
CA THR A 79 12.22 -1.24 -12.23
C THR A 79 12.09 -1.09 -10.72
N ASP A 80 11.48 0.01 -10.25
CA ASP A 80 11.39 0.35 -8.85
C ASP A 80 10.02 -0.06 -8.30
N VAL A 81 10.01 -0.54 -7.06
CA VAL A 81 8.80 -0.82 -6.29
C VAL A 81 8.82 0.07 -5.05
N PHE A 82 7.66 0.63 -4.69
CA PHE A 82 7.51 1.54 -3.57
C PHE A 82 6.43 1.02 -2.62
N ASP A 83 6.77 0.93 -1.34
CA ASP A 83 5.81 0.80 -0.23
C ASP A 83 5.27 2.18 0.13
N VAL A 84 4.01 2.45 -0.18
CA VAL A 84 3.34 3.72 0.06
C VAL A 84 2.29 3.58 1.14
N LYS A 85 2.47 4.29 2.26
CA LYS A 85 1.49 4.35 3.35
C LYS A 85 0.56 5.55 3.17
N VAL A 86 -0.75 5.30 3.22
CA VAL A 86 -1.78 6.32 3.09
C VAL A 86 -2.62 6.39 4.36
N ASP A 87 -2.85 7.62 4.83
CA ASP A 87 -3.74 7.91 5.95
C ASP A 87 -5.18 7.49 5.59
N PRO A 88 -5.82 6.62 6.39
CA PRO A 88 -7.13 6.05 6.06
C PRO A 88 -8.29 7.03 6.27
N ASP A 89 -8.05 8.18 6.91
CA ASP A 89 -9.03 9.21 7.15
C ASP A 89 -8.93 10.35 6.13
N ALA A 90 -7.71 10.77 5.82
CA ALA A 90 -7.43 11.95 5.00
C ALA A 90 -7.04 11.62 3.54
N GLY A 91 -6.62 10.38 3.25
CA GLY A 91 -6.10 10.02 1.91
C GLY A 91 -4.76 10.63 1.57
N THR A 92 -4.05 11.15 2.56
CA THR A 92 -2.73 11.74 2.39
C THR A 92 -1.65 10.67 2.48
N VAL A 93 -0.66 10.71 1.59
CA VAL A 93 0.51 9.85 1.69
C VAL A 93 1.34 10.28 2.90
N ILE A 94 1.55 9.37 3.83
CA ILE A 94 2.27 9.61 5.09
C ILE A 94 3.65 8.95 5.13
N ALA A 95 3.91 7.98 4.23
CA ALA A 95 5.25 7.46 3.98
C ALA A 95 5.33 6.88 2.55
N SER A 96 6.51 6.92 1.94
CA SER A 96 6.80 6.25 0.67
C SER A 96 8.27 5.82 0.71
N THR A 97 8.51 4.51 0.67
CA THR A 97 9.86 3.92 0.71
C THR A 97 10.07 3.11 -0.54
N LYS A 98 11.19 3.33 -1.24
CA LYS A 98 11.58 2.46 -2.35
C LYS A 98 12.09 1.14 -1.79
N ASP A 99 11.54 0.03 -2.26
CA ASP A 99 12.09 -1.30 -2.01
C ASP A 99 13.40 -1.42 -2.77
N THR A 100 14.49 -1.44 -2.02
CA THR A 100 15.77 -1.88 -2.53
C THR A 100 15.84 -3.38 -2.30
N ALA A 101 16.05 -4.16 -3.37
CA ALA A 101 16.49 -5.53 -3.21
C ALA A 101 17.73 -5.48 -2.33
N ASP A 102 17.64 -6.04 -1.13
CA ASP A 102 18.78 -6.19 -0.24
C ASP A 102 19.85 -6.93 -1.05
N ALA A 103 20.86 -6.19 -1.51
CA ALA A 103 22.06 -6.78 -2.06
C ALA A 103 22.72 -7.49 -0.88
N ASP A 104 22.68 -8.81 -0.96
CA ASP A 104 23.30 -9.80 -0.09
C ASP A 104 24.39 -9.20 0.81
N ASP A 105 24.18 -9.30 2.13
CA ASP A 105 25.21 -9.12 3.15
C ASP A 105 26.20 -10.30 3.00
N GLU A 106 27.04 -10.27 1.96
CA GLU A 106 28.29 -11.03 1.86
C GLU A 106 29.30 -10.43 2.87
N GLY A 107 28.97 -10.61 4.13
CA GLY A 107 29.75 -10.21 5.29
C GLY A 107 30.37 -11.40 6.02
N ASP A 108 30.79 -12.46 5.33
CA ASP A 108 31.67 -13.48 5.92
C ASP A 108 33.02 -13.47 5.19
N LYS A 109 33.78 -12.41 5.46
CA LYS A 109 35.21 -12.37 5.17
C LYS A 109 35.89 -13.27 6.21
N ALA A 110 36.44 -14.37 5.71
CA ALA A 110 37.28 -15.30 6.44
C ALA A 110 38.31 -14.63 7.37
N ASP A 111 38.43 -15.18 8.59
CA ASP A 111 39.70 -15.41 9.29
C ASP A 111 39.66 -16.70 10.14
#